data_AF-A0A9X7N5G4-F1
#
_entry.id   AF-A0A9X7N5G4-F1
#
_cell.length_a   1.000
_cell.length_b   1.000
_cell.length_c   1.000
_cell.angle_alpha   90.00
_cell.angle_beta   90.00
_cell.angle_gamma   90.00
#
_symmetry.space_group_name_H-M   'P 1'
#
loop_
_entity.id
_entity.type
_entity.pdbx_description
1 polymer ?
#
loop_
_entity_poly.entity_id
_entity_poly.type
_entity_poly.pdbx_seq_one_letter_code
_entity_poly.pdbx_strand_id
1 'polypeptide(L)'
;MDITDKANPKLLWQINGGSGSFTKLGQTWSAPVKTRINVGGTLTDVLIFAGGYDPNQDTLNNGDSVYTVDTQGNAIYIVNARTGGLIWSASNATGHTATLAKMRYSMPSSVRVIDIQKDASGALVSDSEHLADQFFVGDMGGQVWRFYINNGQSGANLITPAGTSNDGVFASIGGTSAAAARRFYHEPDVALLNVKGTPALSINIGSGYRGHPLNQVIQDRFYAFRTSVLVKPAATTSEGTLTESSLYNATENLVQGTDATAKQAAADAFASTSGGWYIALKASGEKVLSRALTAGGQLYFNTYEPNSANALCKASVGRNRSYGVRLLDATPVSVPVGGSGTYSDRYTNSNSEGISGDPQLYCTGNDCYVLPDPSIDPKKIPMPPLGKTYWIDTNNP
;
A
#
# COMPACT_ATOMS: atom_id res chain seq x y z
N MET A 1 0.45 18.18 17.44
CA MET A 1 0.69 19.62 17.67
C MET A 1 -0.28 20.43 16.83
N ASP A 2 -0.69 21.59 17.31
CA ASP A 2 -1.32 22.64 16.50
C ASP A 2 -0.24 23.61 16.03
N ILE A 3 -0.11 23.75 14.72
CA ILE A 3 0.87 24.62 14.05
C ILE A 3 0.17 25.66 13.15
N THR A 4 -1.12 25.93 13.41
CA THR A 4 -1.90 26.94 12.67
C THR A 4 -1.23 28.31 12.76
N ASP A 5 -0.74 28.67 13.96
CA ASP A 5 0.19 29.78 14.16
C ASP A 5 1.62 29.23 14.19
N LYS A 6 2.38 29.46 13.12
CA LYS A 6 3.78 29.02 12.99
C LYS A 6 4.70 29.64 14.04
N ALA A 7 4.35 30.83 14.56
CA ALA A 7 5.13 31.52 15.58
C ALA A 7 4.81 31.03 17.00
N ASN A 8 3.65 30.39 17.20
CA ASN A 8 3.20 29.91 18.51
C ASN A 8 2.61 28.49 18.45
N PRO A 9 3.44 27.48 18.17
CA PRO A 9 2.99 26.10 18.11
C PRO A 9 2.55 25.59 19.48
N LYS A 10 1.44 24.85 19.53
CA LYS A 10 0.88 24.29 20.78
C LYS A 10 0.91 22.76 20.75
N LEU A 11 1.44 22.15 21.81
CA LEU A 11 1.26 20.72 22.04
C LEU A 11 -0.19 20.48 22.47
N LEU A 12 -0.94 19.70 21.69
CA LEU A 12 -2.33 19.36 22.02
C LEU A 12 -2.39 18.18 22.99
N TRP A 13 -1.70 17.10 22.65
CA TRP A 13 -1.68 15.84 23.39
C TRP A 13 -0.54 14.96 22.87
N GLN A 14 -0.25 13.90 23.61
CA GLN A 14 0.70 12.84 23.25
C GLN A 14 0.09 11.48 23.63
N ILE A 15 0.26 10.49 22.76
CA ILE A 15 -0.08 9.09 23.02
C ILE A 15 1.23 8.33 23.25
N ASN A 16 1.30 7.57 24.33
CA ASN A 16 2.44 6.70 24.64
C ASN A 16 2.03 5.24 24.48
N GLY A 17 2.82 4.48 23.71
CA GLY A 17 2.60 3.04 23.55
C GLY A 17 2.90 2.25 24.82
N GLY A 18 2.43 1.01 24.87
CA GLY A 18 2.65 0.10 25.99
C GLY A 18 1.80 0.35 27.24
N SER A 19 0.87 1.31 27.21
CA SER A 19 0.02 1.65 28.36
C SER A 19 -1.41 2.02 27.95
N GLY A 20 -2.35 1.92 28.92
CA GLY A 20 -3.75 2.28 28.73
C GLY A 20 -4.41 1.57 27.55
N SER A 21 -5.11 2.31 26.70
CA SER A 21 -5.74 1.77 25.49
C SER A 21 -4.77 1.53 24.32
N PHE A 22 -3.48 1.84 24.50
CA PHE A 22 -2.44 1.79 23.47
C PHE A 22 -1.33 0.77 23.81
N THR A 23 -1.67 -0.29 24.54
CA THR A 23 -0.72 -1.37 24.91
C THR A 23 -0.09 -2.08 23.72
N LYS A 24 -0.78 -2.11 22.58
CA LYS A 24 -0.29 -2.69 21.31
C LYS A 24 0.40 -1.70 20.38
N LEU A 25 0.58 -0.44 20.77
CA LEU A 25 1.33 0.55 19.99
C LEU A 25 2.83 0.31 20.19
N GLY A 26 3.52 -0.08 19.12
CA GLY A 26 4.96 -0.28 19.07
C GLY A 26 5.72 0.96 18.58
N GLN A 27 6.80 0.76 17.81
CA GLN A 27 7.51 1.91 17.22
C GLN A 27 6.68 2.51 16.08
N THR A 28 6.36 3.79 16.17
CA THR A 28 5.38 4.47 15.29
C THR A 28 5.92 4.79 13.90
N TRP A 29 6.20 3.75 13.10
CA TRP A 29 6.66 3.87 11.71
C TRP A 29 5.52 4.17 10.75
N SER A 30 4.28 3.78 11.11
CA SER A 30 3.07 4.16 10.39
C SER A 30 2.76 5.64 10.64
N ALA A 31 2.89 6.47 9.61
CA ALA A 31 2.50 7.87 9.70
C ALA A 31 0.97 7.99 9.89
N PRO A 32 0.48 8.76 10.88
CA PRO A 32 -0.94 8.97 11.05
C PRO A 32 -1.58 9.76 9.91
N VAL A 33 -2.72 9.29 9.42
CA VAL A 33 -3.51 9.98 8.40
C VAL A 33 -4.62 10.77 9.06
N LYS A 34 -4.60 12.10 8.87
CA LYS A 34 -5.70 12.98 9.27
C LYS A 34 -6.82 12.90 8.23
N THR A 35 -8.02 12.61 8.70
CA THR A 35 -9.23 12.59 7.87
C THR A 35 -10.45 12.96 8.71
N ARG A 36 -11.65 12.88 8.12
CA ARG A 36 -12.92 13.13 8.78
C ARG A 36 -13.84 11.92 8.62
N ILE A 37 -14.57 11.60 9.68
CA ILE A 37 -15.60 10.56 9.70
C ILE A 37 -16.81 11.04 10.50
N ASN A 38 -17.96 10.40 10.32
CA ASN A 38 -19.16 10.63 11.12
C ASN A 38 -19.27 9.56 12.22
N VAL A 39 -19.08 9.96 13.49
CA VAL A 39 -19.19 9.07 14.65
C VAL A 39 -20.52 9.33 15.36
N GLY A 40 -21.47 8.40 15.24
CA GLY A 40 -22.76 8.48 15.91
C GLY A 40 -23.58 9.74 15.58
N GLY A 41 -23.47 10.26 14.37
CA GLY A 41 -24.14 11.50 13.92
C GLY A 41 -23.28 12.76 14.06
N THR A 42 -22.06 12.67 14.61
CA THR A 42 -21.16 13.82 14.79
C THR A 42 -19.96 13.74 13.83
N LEU A 43 -19.81 14.74 12.96
CA LEU A 43 -18.62 14.90 12.14
C LEU A 43 -17.39 15.15 13.02
N THR A 44 -16.38 14.31 12.87
CA THR A 44 -15.20 14.29 13.74
C THR A 44 -13.93 14.23 12.91
N ASP A 45 -13.00 15.16 13.13
CA ASP A 45 -11.65 15.06 12.61
C ASP A 45 -10.89 13.98 13.41
N VAL A 46 -10.34 13.00 12.72
CA VAL A 46 -9.67 11.84 13.31
C VAL A 46 -8.26 11.65 12.75
N LEU A 47 -7.45 10.90 13.50
CA LEU A 47 -6.20 10.32 13.01
C LEU A 47 -6.37 8.81 12.96
N ILE A 48 -6.08 8.21 11.80
CA ILE A 48 -6.04 6.76 11.59
C ILE A 48 -4.58 6.34 11.42
N PHE A 49 -4.14 5.36 12.21
CA PHE A 49 -2.78 4.84 12.13
C PHE A 49 -2.69 3.38 12.58
N ALA A 50 -1.68 2.68 12.06
CA ALA A 50 -1.36 1.34 12.48
C ALA A 50 -0.43 1.33 13.71
N GLY A 51 -0.38 0.19 14.39
CA GLY A 51 0.33 0.00 15.65
C GLY A 51 1.85 0.12 15.52
N GLY A 52 2.39 0.07 14.30
CA GLY A 52 3.82 0.26 14.05
C GLY A 52 4.63 -1.03 14.12
N TYR A 53 5.93 -0.90 14.36
CA TYR A 53 6.92 -1.97 14.31
C TYR A 53 7.15 -2.62 15.69
N ASP A 54 7.35 -3.95 15.69
CA ASP A 54 7.83 -4.71 16.85
C ASP A 54 9.33 -5.01 16.69
N PRO A 55 10.21 -4.56 17.62
CA PRO A 55 11.64 -4.85 17.59
C PRO A 55 12.01 -6.33 17.68
N ASN A 56 11.09 -7.21 18.11
CA ASN A 56 11.35 -8.66 18.07
C ASN A 56 11.72 -9.15 16.64
N GLN A 57 11.31 -8.41 15.60
CA GLN A 57 11.61 -8.68 14.20
C GLN A 57 13.09 -8.45 13.84
N ASP A 58 13.86 -7.77 14.69
CA ASP A 58 15.31 -7.53 14.49
C ASP A 58 16.15 -8.73 14.93
N THR A 59 15.60 -9.61 15.77
CA THR A 59 16.31 -10.79 16.30
C THR A 59 16.20 -12.02 15.40
N LEU A 60 15.49 -11.88 14.29
CA LEU A 60 15.23 -12.96 13.35
C LEU A 60 16.46 -13.25 12.49
N ASN A 61 16.95 -14.48 12.53
CA ASN A 61 18.08 -14.91 11.70
C ASN A 61 17.74 -14.76 10.20
N ASN A 62 18.61 -14.07 9.46
CA ASN A 62 18.44 -13.76 8.03
C ASN A 62 18.34 -15.00 7.12
N GLY A 63 18.85 -16.16 7.54
CA GLY A 63 18.89 -17.38 6.72
C GLY A 63 17.59 -18.20 6.71
N ASP A 64 16.90 -18.28 7.84
CA ASP A 64 15.83 -19.28 8.08
C ASP A 64 14.52 -18.68 8.63
N SER A 65 14.46 -17.37 8.89
CA SER A 65 13.29 -16.77 9.53
C SER A 65 12.12 -16.56 8.58
N VAL A 66 11.02 -17.26 8.87
CA VAL A 66 9.76 -17.18 8.12
C VAL A 66 8.91 -16.02 8.66
N TYR A 67 8.41 -16.13 9.88
CA TYR A 67 7.73 -15.07 10.61
C TYR A 67 7.82 -15.32 12.11
N THR A 68 7.66 -14.29 12.92
CA THR A 68 7.37 -14.41 14.36
C THR A 68 6.10 -13.65 14.68
N VAL A 69 5.31 -14.16 15.62
CA VAL A 69 4.12 -13.44 16.11
C VAL A 69 4.57 -12.28 16.96
N ASP A 70 4.01 -11.11 16.67
CA ASP A 70 4.39 -9.87 17.32
C ASP A 70 3.58 -9.62 18.59
N THR A 71 4.27 -9.04 19.55
CA THR A 71 3.75 -8.70 20.88
C THR A 71 3.13 -7.30 20.90
N GLN A 72 3.62 -6.42 20.03
CA GLN A 72 3.13 -5.06 19.78
C GLN A 72 3.14 -4.76 18.27
N GLY A 73 2.69 -3.57 17.87
CA GLY A 73 2.65 -3.17 16.47
C GLY A 73 1.48 -3.75 15.66
N ASN A 74 0.90 -4.86 16.12
CA ASN A 74 -0.18 -5.60 15.49
C ASN A 74 -1.57 -5.06 15.88
N ALA A 75 -1.78 -3.76 15.67
CA ALA A 75 -3.02 -3.07 15.99
C ALA A 75 -3.32 -1.95 14.99
N ILE A 76 -4.56 -1.44 15.01
CA ILE A 76 -4.98 -0.23 14.30
C ILE A 76 -5.74 0.65 15.27
N TYR A 77 -5.54 1.96 15.17
CA TYR A 77 -6.14 2.96 16.03
C TYR A 77 -6.82 4.06 15.21
N ILE A 78 -8.00 4.47 15.67
CA ILE A 78 -8.70 5.69 15.25
C ILE A 78 -8.86 6.54 16.51
N VAL A 79 -8.29 7.74 16.51
CA VAL A 79 -8.36 8.67 17.64
C VAL A 79 -8.92 10.02 17.20
N ASN A 80 -9.52 10.75 18.12
CA ASN A 80 -9.92 12.12 17.89
C ASN A 80 -8.67 13.00 17.67
N ALA A 81 -8.60 13.72 16.54
CA ALA A 81 -7.41 14.49 16.17
C ALA A 81 -7.14 15.67 17.12
N ARG A 82 -8.18 16.19 17.81
CA ARG A 82 -8.07 17.34 18.71
C ARG A 82 -7.72 16.94 20.13
N THR A 83 -8.22 15.80 20.61
CA THR A 83 -8.06 15.38 22.01
C THR A 83 -7.13 14.19 22.22
N GLY A 84 -6.82 13.42 21.18
CA GLY A 84 -6.06 12.16 21.29
C GLY A 84 -6.86 11.01 21.89
N GLY A 85 -8.15 11.22 22.20
CA GLY A 85 -9.03 10.20 22.76
C GLY A 85 -9.29 9.07 21.77
N LEU A 86 -9.20 7.82 22.24
CA LEU A 86 -9.48 6.65 21.42
C LEU A 86 -10.96 6.59 21.01
N ILE A 87 -11.22 6.44 19.71
CA ILE A 87 -12.56 6.27 19.13
C ILE A 87 -12.81 4.80 18.81
N TRP A 88 -11.83 4.14 18.18
CA TRP A 88 -11.92 2.74 17.79
C TRP A 88 -10.53 2.10 17.69
N SER A 89 -10.43 0.81 17.98
CA SER A 89 -9.20 0.05 17.70
C SER A 89 -9.46 -1.41 17.34
N ALA A 90 -8.50 -2.02 16.65
CA ALA A 90 -8.45 -3.46 16.42
C ALA A 90 -7.07 -4.03 16.78
N SER A 91 -7.06 -5.26 17.29
CA SER A 91 -5.86 -6.09 17.47
C SER A 91 -6.28 -7.56 17.60
N ASN A 92 -5.34 -8.49 17.76
CA ASN A 92 -5.63 -9.85 18.19
C ASN A 92 -5.84 -9.98 19.71
N ALA A 93 -5.61 -8.91 20.48
CA ALA A 93 -5.78 -8.88 21.93
C ALA A 93 -7.19 -8.43 22.36
N THR A 94 -7.62 -8.94 23.51
CA THR A 94 -8.85 -8.47 24.17
C THR A 94 -8.72 -7.01 24.63
N GLY A 95 -9.84 -6.31 24.77
CA GLY A 95 -9.86 -4.90 25.20
C GLY A 95 -9.79 -3.89 24.06
N HIS A 96 -9.56 -4.35 22.83
CA HIS A 96 -9.77 -3.57 21.61
C HIS A 96 -11.23 -3.61 21.18
N THR A 97 -11.67 -2.58 20.43
CA THR A 97 -13.05 -2.49 19.93
C THR A 97 -13.40 -3.66 19.00
N ALA A 98 -12.44 -4.11 18.19
CA ALA A 98 -12.52 -5.36 17.44
C ALA A 98 -11.35 -6.29 17.78
N THR A 99 -11.65 -7.57 18.02
CA THR A 99 -10.63 -8.62 18.22
C THR A 99 -10.52 -9.47 16.96
N LEU A 100 -9.40 -9.35 16.24
CA LEU A 100 -9.14 -10.00 14.96
C LEU A 100 -7.96 -10.96 15.09
N ALA A 101 -8.25 -12.27 15.15
CA ALA A 101 -7.26 -13.30 15.46
C ALA A 101 -6.06 -13.34 14.48
N LYS A 102 -6.25 -12.89 13.24
CA LYS A 102 -5.21 -12.86 12.19
C LYS A 102 -4.25 -11.68 12.30
N MET A 103 -4.50 -10.70 13.19
CA MET A 103 -3.59 -9.58 13.47
C MET A 103 -2.39 -10.07 14.30
N ARG A 104 -1.54 -10.91 13.71
CA ARG A 104 -0.40 -11.55 14.37
C ARG A 104 0.91 -10.83 14.14
N TYR A 105 0.95 -9.90 13.18
CA TYR A 105 2.17 -9.26 12.71
C TYR A 105 2.04 -7.75 12.82
N SER A 106 3.16 -7.12 13.14
CA SER A 106 3.31 -5.69 13.26
C SER A 106 3.05 -4.99 11.92
N MET A 107 2.57 -3.75 12.02
CA MET A 107 2.06 -2.96 10.89
C MET A 107 2.82 -1.63 10.81
N PRO A 108 4.08 -1.64 10.30
CA PRO A 108 4.84 -0.41 10.07
C PRO A 108 4.33 0.40 8.88
N SER A 109 3.55 -0.21 7.98
CA SER A 109 2.90 0.47 6.86
C SER A 109 1.99 1.60 7.36
N SER A 110 2.11 2.78 6.74
CA SER A 110 1.06 3.79 6.83
C SER A 110 -0.26 3.25 6.27
N VAL A 111 -1.37 3.82 6.73
CA VAL A 111 -2.72 3.47 6.28
C VAL A 111 -3.08 4.28 5.04
N ARG A 112 -3.66 3.65 4.01
CA ARG A 112 -4.26 4.35 2.87
C ARG A 112 -5.76 4.54 3.11
N VAL A 113 -6.17 5.78 3.36
CA VAL A 113 -7.58 6.14 3.52
C VAL A 113 -8.21 6.48 2.16
N ILE A 114 -9.46 6.08 1.96
CA ILE A 114 -10.21 6.31 0.71
C ILE A 114 -11.59 6.87 1.05
N ASP A 115 -11.95 7.92 0.32
CA ASP A 115 -13.29 8.51 0.21
C ASP A 115 -13.87 8.03 -1.12
N ILE A 116 -14.79 7.06 -1.03
CA ILE A 116 -15.48 6.48 -2.17
C ILE A 116 -16.80 5.89 -1.70
N GLN A 117 -17.87 6.49 -2.16
CA GLN A 117 -19.24 6.17 -1.83
C GLN A 117 -20.08 6.05 -3.11
N LYS A 118 -21.23 5.39 -2.94
CA LYS A 118 -22.24 5.25 -3.98
C LYS A 118 -23.53 5.90 -3.53
N ASP A 119 -24.23 6.51 -4.47
CA ASP A 119 -25.61 6.95 -4.25
C ASP A 119 -26.59 5.75 -4.24
N ALA A 120 -27.88 6.05 -4.03
CA ALA A 120 -28.94 5.03 -4.03
C ALA A 120 -29.11 4.30 -5.38
N SER A 121 -28.61 4.88 -6.49
CA SER A 121 -28.61 4.25 -7.82
C SER A 121 -27.39 3.34 -8.04
N GLY A 122 -26.41 3.39 -7.14
CA GLY A 122 -25.17 2.62 -7.23
C GLY A 122 -24.06 3.32 -8.02
N ALA A 123 -24.26 4.59 -8.41
CA ALA A 123 -23.25 5.41 -9.08
C ALA A 123 -22.26 5.97 -8.07
N LEU A 124 -20.98 6.09 -8.47
CA LEU A 124 -19.96 6.75 -7.65
C LEU A 124 -20.25 8.25 -7.60
N VAL A 125 -20.24 8.81 -6.39
CA VAL A 125 -20.50 10.23 -6.15
C VAL A 125 -19.42 10.79 -5.24
N SER A 126 -19.06 12.06 -5.44
CA SER A 126 -18.32 12.81 -4.42
C SER A 126 -19.35 13.36 -3.45
N ASP A 127 -19.18 13.11 -2.15
CA ASP A 127 -19.93 13.88 -1.15
C ASP A 127 -19.26 15.24 -0.87
N SER A 128 -20.00 16.14 -0.24
CA SER A 128 -19.53 17.47 0.17
C SER A 128 -18.76 17.46 1.50
N GLU A 129 -18.82 16.35 2.22
CA GLU A 129 -18.33 16.21 3.59
C GLU A 129 -16.91 15.64 3.62
N HIS A 130 -16.48 15.04 2.50
CA HIS A 130 -15.20 14.41 2.24
C HIS A 130 -14.87 13.36 3.31
N LEU A 131 -15.84 12.49 3.61
CA LEU A 131 -15.71 11.51 4.66
C LEU A 131 -14.91 10.31 4.18
N ALA A 132 -14.03 9.81 5.03
CA ALA A 132 -13.39 8.53 4.78
C ALA A 132 -14.43 7.41 4.87
N ASP A 133 -14.44 6.51 3.88
CA ASP A 133 -15.35 5.37 3.81
C ASP A 133 -14.66 4.03 4.05
N GLN A 134 -13.35 3.98 3.83
CA GLN A 134 -12.57 2.77 4.01
C GLN A 134 -11.08 3.05 4.06
N PHE A 135 -10.32 2.05 4.48
CA PHE A 135 -8.88 2.14 4.45
C PHE A 135 -8.20 0.78 4.31
N PHE A 136 -6.96 0.82 3.82
CA PHE A 136 -6.09 -0.33 3.63
C PHE A 136 -4.78 -0.17 4.40
N VAL A 137 -4.18 -1.28 4.84
CA VAL A 137 -2.86 -1.28 5.46
C VAL A 137 -2.15 -2.63 5.24
N GLY A 138 -0.85 -2.59 4.94
CA GLY A 138 -0.01 -3.80 4.85
C GLY A 138 0.59 -4.18 6.20
N ASP A 139 0.84 -5.47 6.43
CA ASP A 139 1.57 -5.94 7.61
C ASP A 139 2.83 -6.74 7.27
N MET A 140 3.63 -7.00 8.30
CA MET A 140 4.87 -7.78 8.17
C MET A 140 4.66 -9.28 7.96
N GLY A 141 3.42 -9.76 7.98
CA GLY A 141 3.06 -11.14 7.62
C GLY A 141 2.71 -11.33 6.16
N GLY A 142 2.83 -10.28 5.34
CA GLY A 142 2.40 -10.33 3.94
C GLY A 142 0.88 -10.32 3.80
N GLN A 143 0.17 -9.71 4.75
CA GLN A 143 -1.28 -9.49 4.67
C GLN A 143 -1.56 -8.04 4.29
N VAL A 144 -2.58 -7.84 3.47
CA VAL A 144 -3.21 -6.53 3.25
C VAL A 144 -4.56 -6.56 3.93
N TRP A 145 -4.77 -5.61 4.81
CA TRP A 145 -5.99 -5.44 5.58
C TRP A 145 -6.89 -4.40 4.92
N ARG A 146 -8.20 -4.59 5.01
CA ARG A 146 -9.21 -3.63 4.56
C ARG A 146 -10.32 -3.48 5.59
N PHE A 147 -10.72 -2.24 5.82
CA PHE A 147 -11.77 -1.88 6.76
C PHE A 147 -12.72 -0.87 6.13
N TYR A 148 -14.02 -1.07 6.33
CA TYR A 148 -15.06 -0.11 5.95
C TYR A 148 -15.46 0.73 7.15
N ILE A 149 -15.62 2.03 6.94
CA ILE A 149 -16.10 3.01 7.91
C ILE A 149 -17.60 3.20 7.70
N ASN A 150 -18.38 2.86 8.72
CA ASN A 150 -19.82 3.01 8.72
C ASN A 150 -20.18 4.40 9.24
N ASN A 151 -20.01 5.42 8.40
CA ASN A 151 -20.33 6.80 8.74
C ASN A 151 -21.77 6.92 9.31
N GLY A 152 -21.88 7.52 10.50
CA GLY A 152 -23.12 7.64 11.28
C GLY A 152 -23.27 6.58 12.39
N GLN A 153 -22.46 5.52 12.39
CA GLN A 153 -22.41 4.51 13.46
C GLN A 153 -21.37 4.87 14.53
N SER A 154 -21.34 4.10 15.64
CA SER A 154 -20.38 4.29 16.74
C SER A 154 -20.00 2.95 17.38
N GLY A 155 -19.00 2.98 18.27
CA GLY A 155 -18.52 1.79 18.98
C GLY A 155 -18.05 0.68 18.04
N ALA A 156 -18.42 -0.57 18.35
CA ALA A 156 -18.08 -1.73 17.52
C ALA A 156 -18.63 -1.66 16.09
N ASN A 157 -19.74 -0.95 15.89
CA ASN A 157 -20.39 -0.82 14.59
C ASN A 157 -19.77 0.28 13.72
N LEU A 158 -18.87 1.11 14.25
CA LEU A 158 -18.21 2.17 13.47
C LEU A 158 -17.39 1.60 12.31
N ILE A 159 -16.75 0.45 12.51
CA ILE A 159 -15.88 -0.18 11.51
C ILE A 159 -16.34 -1.60 11.24
N THR A 160 -16.41 -1.98 9.97
CA THR A 160 -16.59 -3.36 9.53
C THR A 160 -15.32 -3.85 8.83
N PRO A 161 -14.60 -4.84 9.38
CA PRO A 161 -13.49 -5.46 8.66
C PRO A 161 -13.99 -6.19 7.40
N ALA A 162 -13.20 -6.15 6.31
CA ALA A 162 -13.49 -6.88 5.08
C ALA A 162 -13.07 -8.37 5.18
N GLY A 163 -12.81 -9.02 4.05
CA GLY A 163 -12.25 -10.38 4.01
C GLY A 163 -13.30 -11.50 4.16
N THR A 164 -12.83 -12.69 4.47
CA THR A 164 -13.69 -13.86 4.73
C THR A 164 -14.28 -13.76 6.12
N SER A 165 -15.60 -13.74 6.22
CA SER A 165 -16.30 -13.66 7.52
C SER A 165 -15.91 -12.43 8.36
N ASN A 166 -15.64 -11.29 7.72
CA ASN A 166 -15.24 -10.03 8.35
C ASN A 166 -13.99 -10.17 9.23
N ASP A 167 -13.01 -10.97 8.80
CA ASP A 167 -11.74 -11.15 9.49
C ASP A 167 -10.71 -10.03 9.22
N GLY A 168 -11.02 -9.10 8.30
CA GLY A 168 -10.22 -7.95 7.92
C GLY A 168 -9.18 -8.21 6.83
N VAL A 169 -8.94 -9.45 6.44
CA VAL A 169 -7.84 -9.82 5.53
C VAL A 169 -8.32 -9.78 4.08
N PHE A 170 -7.96 -8.70 3.38
CA PHE A 170 -8.24 -8.52 1.96
C PHE A 170 -7.33 -9.39 1.09
N ALA A 171 -6.04 -9.46 1.42
CA ALA A 171 -5.09 -10.33 0.74
C ALA A 171 -4.10 -10.95 1.72
N SER A 172 -3.63 -12.16 1.41
CA SER A 172 -2.60 -12.87 2.17
C SER A 172 -1.66 -13.60 1.20
N ILE A 173 -0.41 -13.13 1.14
CA ILE A 173 0.62 -13.63 0.21
C ILE A 173 1.87 -14.16 0.92
N GLY A 174 1.91 -14.07 2.24
CA GLY A 174 3.00 -14.60 3.06
C GLY A 174 3.00 -16.12 3.07
N GLY A 175 4.15 -16.73 2.78
CA GLY A 175 4.30 -18.18 2.75
C GLY A 175 5.01 -18.75 3.98
N THR A 176 5.02 -20.07 4.11
CA THR A 176 5.59 -20.76 5.28
C THR A 176 7.09 -21.08 5.17
N SER A 177 7.74 -20.70 4.07
CA SER A 177 9.18 -20.86 3.86
C SER A 177 9.91 -19.53 3.95
N ALA A 178 11.22 -19.56 4.24
CA ALA A 178 12.03 -18.34 4.30
C ALA A 178 12.01 -17.56 2.97
N ALA A 179 12.01 -18.26 1.83
CA ALA A 179 11.92 -17.63 0.51
C ALA A 179 10.57 -16.96 0.22
N ALA A 180 9.51 -17.34 0.93
CA ALA A 180 8.16 -16.80 0.77
C ALA A 180 7.75 -15.85 1.92
N ALA A 181 8.69 -15.52 2.82
CA ALA A 181 8.49 -14.67 3.99
C ALA A 181 8.35 -13.17 3.63
N ARG A 182 7.46 -12.85 2.69
CA ARG A 182 7.21 -11.48 2.20
C ARG A 182 6.57 -10.63 3.27
N ARG A 183 6.98 -9.37 3.33
CA ARG A 183 6.57 -8.38 4.34
C ARG A 183 6.20 -7.08 3.66
N PHE A 184 5.21 -6.37 4.20
CA PHE A 184 4.83 -5.04 3.73
C PHE A 184 5.23 -3.96 4.75
N TYR A 185 5.99 -2.97 4.29
CA TYR A 185 6.45 -1.84 5.10
C TYR A 185 5.87 -0.49 4.68
N HIS A 186 5.37 -0.40 3.45
CA HIS A 186 4.98 0.86 2.83
C HIS A 186 3.48 0.90 2.61
N GLU A 187 2.95 2.12 2.59
CA GLU A 187 1.54 2.40 2.32
C GLU A 187 1.09 1.75 1.00
N PRO A 188 -0.07 1.07 0.96
CA PRO A 188 -0.68 0.64 -0.28
C PRO A 188 -1.04 1.86 -1.16
N ASP A 189 -0.69 1.82 -2.44
CA ASP A 189 -1.22 2.76 -3.42
C ASP A 189 -2.57 2.23 -3.94
N VAL A 190 -3.59 3.08 -3.96
CA VAL A 190 -4.93 2.68 -4.42
C VAL A 190 -5.41 3.57 -5.54
N ALA A 191 -5.87 2.94 -6.62
CA ALA A 191 -6.38 3.60 -7.81
C ALA A 191 -7.66 2.95 -8.32
N LEU A 192 -8.53 3.74 -8.94
CA LEU A 192 -9.68 3.22 -9.66
C LEU A 192 -9.25 2.87 -11.10
N LEU A 193 -9.63 1.68 -11.56
CA LEU A 193 -9.46 1.27 -12.94
C LEU A 193 -10.79 0.83 -13.56
N ASN A 194 -10.89 0.93 -14.89
CA ASN A 194 -11.97 0.32 -15.63
C ASN A 194 -11.46 -0.97 -16.29
N VAL A 195 -12.06 -2.11 -15.95
CA VAL A 195 -11.77 -3.42 -16.56
C VAL A 195 -12.98 -3.84 -17.37
N LYS A 196 -12.84 -3.82 -18.70
CA LYS A 196 -13.90 -4.25 -19.63
C LYS A 196 -15.27 -3.59 -19.34
N GLY A 197 -15.27 -2.30 -19.03
CA GLY A 197 -16.48 -1.53 -18.70
C GLY A 197 -16.84 -1.52 -17.21
N THR A 198 -16.23 -2.36 -16.38
CA THR A 198 -16.54 -2.45 -14.94
C THR A 198 -15.49 -1.72 -14.10
N PRO A 199 -15.89 -0.79 -13.21
CA PRO A 199 -14.96 -0.15 -12.29
C PRO A 199 -14.47 -1.14 -11.23
N ALA A 200 -13.17 -1.08 -10.94
CA ALA A 200 -12.49 -1.90 -9.94
C ALA A 200 -11.45 -1.05 -9.20
N LEU A 201 -11.17 -1.39 -7.94
CA LEU A 201 -10.02 -0.85 -7.21
C LEU A 201 -8.79 -1.70 -7.53
N SER A 202 -7.67 -1.02 -7.78
CA SER A 202 -6.32 -1.59 -7.77
C SER A 202 -5.66 -1.22 -6.46
N ILE A 203 -5.13 -2.20 -5.73
CA ILE A 203 -4.36 -2.01 -4.50
C ILE A 203 -2.95 -2.49 -4.81
N ASN A 204 -2.02 -1.54 -4.91
CA ASN A 204 -0.67 -1.74 -5.40
C ASN A 204 0.32 -1.64 -4.24
N ILE A 205 1.08 -2.71 -4.01
CA ILE A 205 2.01 -2.76 -2.88
C ILE A 205 3.15 -3.73 -3.18
N GLY A 206 4.36 -3.32 -2.79
CA GLY A 206 5.56 -4.14 -2.93
C GLY A 206 6.00 -4.75 -1.62
N SER A 207 6.47 -6.00 -1.70
CA SER A 207 7.08 -6.67 -0.55
C SER A 207 8.58 -6.36 -0.46
N GLY A 208 9.08 -6.30 0.77
CA GLY A 208 10.50 -6.15 1.04
C GLY A 208 10.83 -6.11 2.52
N TYR A 209 11.91 -6.78 2.94
CA TYR A 209 12.33 -6.79 4.34
C TYR A 209 13.20 -5.56 4.67
N ARG A 210 12.57 -4.42 4.97
CA ARG A 210 13.25 -3.14 5.22
C ARG A 210 14.25 -3.17 6.38
N GLY A 211 13.93 -3.87 7.48
CA GLY A 211 14.84 -4.04 8.62
C GLY A 211 16.10 -4.86 8.28
N HIS A 212 16.05 -5.65 7.20
CA HIS A 212 17.15 -6.48 6.72
C HIS A 212 17.37 -6.27 5.21
N PRO A 213 17.84 -5.08 4.80
CA PRO A 213 17.94 -4.71 3.38
C PRO A 213 18.94 -5.57 2.62
N LEU A 214 19.89 -6.22 3.31
CA LEU A 214 20.87 -7.15 2.72
C LEU A 214 20.38 -8.61 2.60
N ASN A 215 19.17 -8.93 3.09
CA ASN A 215 18.62 -10.28 2.96
C ASN A 215 18.47 -10.67 1.47
N GLN A 216 19.02 -11.83 1.10
CA GLN A 216 18.96 -12.40 -0.25
C GLN A 216 18.09 -13.66 -0.38
N VAL A 217 17.50 -14.10 0.74
CA VAL A 217 16.74 -15.36 0.83
C VAL A 217 15.30 -15.18 0.33
N ILE A 218 14.66 -14.07 0.69
CA ILE A 218 13.27 -13.80 0.33
C ILE A 218 13.19 -13.45 -1.16
N GLN A 219 12.30 -14.13 -1.89
CA GLN A 219 11.92 -13.72 -3.23
C GLN A 219 10.76 -12.74 -3.13
N ASP A 220 11.10 -11.47 -3.01
CA ASP A 220 10.15 -10.37 -2.96
C ASP A 220 9.48 -10.12 -4.32
N ARG A 221 8.32 -9.48 -4.27
CA ARG A 221 7.40 -9.29 -5.38
C ARG A 221 6.69 -7.96 -5.28
N PHE A 222 6.26 -7.46 -6.41
CA PHE A 222 5.29 -6.37 -6.51
C PHE A 222 3.91 -6.92 -6.83
N TYR A 223 2.88 -6.46 -6.13
CA TYR A 223 1.49 -6.89 -6.30
C TYR A 223 0.61 -5.72 -6.73
N ALA A 224 -0.29 -5.97 -7.68
CA ALA A 224 -1.44 -5.11 -7.99
C ALA A 224 -2.70 -5.95 -7.82
N PHE A 225 -3.21 -5.98 -6.59
CA PHE A 225 -4.46 -6.66 -6.26
C PHE A 225 -5.64 -5.90 -6.87
N ARG A 226 -6.69 -6.62 -7.26
CA ARG A 226 -7.86 -6.05 -7.91
C ARG A 226 -9.14 -6.56 -7.28
N THR A 227 -10.08 -5.65 -7.06
CA THR A 227 -11.43 -5.99 -6.59
C THR A 227 -12.49 -5.14 -7.27
N SER A 228 -13.63 -5.75 -7.61
CA SER A 228 -14.83 -5.04 -8.05
C SER A 228 -15.67 -4.51 -6.89
N VAL A 229 -15.34 -4.88 -5.64
CA VAL A 229 -16.03 -4.40 -4.44
C VAL A 229 -15.49 -3.01 -4.11
N LEU A 230 -16.15 -1.97 -4.62
CA LEU A 230 -15.70 -0.58 -4.43
C LEU A 230 -16.05 -0.02 -3.05
N VAL A 231 -17.22 -0.38 -2.52
CA VAL A 231 -17.77 0.08 -1.23
C VAL A 231 -18.17 -1.12 -0.38
N LYS A 232 -18.53 -0.90 0.89
CA LYS A 232 -18.94 -2.00 1.79
C LYS A 232 -20.06 -2.83 1.13
N PRO A 233 -19.85 -4.15 0.94
CA PRO A 233 -20.88 -5.02 0.40
C PRO A 233 -22.06 -5.17 1.38
N ALA A 234 -23.18 -5.69 0.88
CA ALA A 234 -24.28 -6.12 1.75
C ALA A 234 -23.80 -7.21 2.71
N ALA A 235 -24.41 -7.32 3.90
CA ALA A 235 -23.94 -8.22 4.96
C ALA A 235 -23.87 -9.72 4.56
N THR A 236 -24.54 -10.12 3.48
CA THR A 236 -24.57 -11.49 2.96
C THR A 236 -23.46 -11.81 1.95
N THR A 237 -22.68 -10.81 1.52
CA THR A 237 -21.63 -10.98 0.50
C THR A 237 -20.24 -10.76 1.11
N SER A 238 -19.40 -11.80 1.03
CA SER A 238 -17.99 -11.71 1.41
C SER A 238 -17.15 -11.36 0.18
N GLU A 239 -16.20 -10.45 0.35
CA GLU A 239 -15.18 -10.16 -0.67
C GLU A 239 -14.15 -11.30 -0.80
N GLY A 240 -14.08 -12.19 0.19
CA GLY A 240 -13.06 -13.23 0.26
C GLY A 240 -11.67 -12.69 0.58
N THR A 241 -10.67 -13.57 0.52
CA THR A 241 -9.26 -13.21 0.68
C THR A 241 -8.51 -13.57 -0.60
N LEU A 242 -7.84 -12.58 -1.19
CA LEU A 242 -6.96 -12.80 -2.33
C LEU A 242 -5.67 -13.49 -1.89
N THR A 243 -5.26 -14.49 -2.64
CA THR A 243 -3.97 -15.17 -2.49
C THR A 243 -3.21 -15.11 -3.81
N GLU A 244 -1.98 -15.61 -3.86
CA GLU A 244 -1.23 -15.60 -5.13
C GLU A 244 -1.89 -16.41 -6.24
N SER A 245 -2.63 -17.46 -5.92
CA SER A 245 -3.41 -18.22 -6.93
C SER A 245 -4.61 -17.43 -7.46
N SER A 246 -4.99 -16.33 -6.80
CA SER A 246 -6.00 -15.39 -7.28
C SER A 246 -5.44 -14.38 -8.29
N LEU A 247 -4.13 -14.40 -8.56
CA LEU A 247 -3.41 -13.39 -9.35
C LEU A 247 -2.75 -13.98 -10.59
N TYR A 248 -2.65 -13.15 -11.64
CA TYR A 248 -1.88 -13.48 -12.83
C TYR A 248 -0.39 -13.22 -12.57
N ASN A 249 0.45 -14.21 -12.87
CA ASN A 249 1.91 -14.04 -12.83
C ASN A 249 2.39 -13.29 -14.08
N ALA A 250 2.62 -11.97 -13.96
CA ALA A 250 3.08 -11.13 -15.05
C ALA A 250 4.62 -11.07 -15.18
N THR A 251 5.35 -11.90 -14.43
CA THR A 251 6.82 -11.84 -14.34
C THR A 251 7.46 -11.93 -15.73
N GLU A 252 7.13 -12.89 -16.56
CA GLU A 252 7.84 -13.04 -17.86
C GLU A 252 7.27 -12.16 -18.99
N ASN A 253 6.28 -11.29 -18.70
CA ASN A 253 5.60 -10.42 -19.67
C ASN A 253 5.10 -11.15 -20.95
N LEU A 254 4.69 -12.41 -20.81
CA LEU A 254 4.37 -13.26 -21.96
C LEU A 254 3.19 -12.75 -22.81
N VAL A 255 2.34 -11.88 -22.26
CA VAL A 255 1.25 -11.21 -23.00
C VAL A 255 1.74 -10.35 -24.17
N GLN A 256 3.02 -9.93 -24.17
CA GLN A 256 3.66 -9.24 -25.29
C GLN A 256 4.77 -10.07 -25.97
N GLY A 257 4.94 -11.34 -25.54
CA GLY A 257 5.94 -12.25 -26.09
C GLY A 257 5.79 -12.48 -27.60
N THR A 258 6.88 -12.94 -28.22
CA THR A 258 6.94 -13.21 -29.67
C THR A 258 6.44 -14.60 -30.03
N ASP A 259 6.47 -15.55 -29.10
CA ASP A 259 5.92 -16.89 -29.30
C ASP A 259 4.39 -16.85 -29.22
N ALA A 260 3.73 -17.18 -30.34
CA ALA A 260 2.28 -17.02 -30.48
C ALA A 260 1.50 -17.91 -29.50
N THR A 261 1.97 -19.12 -29.24
CA THR A 261 1.32 -20.07 -28.33
C THR A 261 1.42 -19.61 -26.88
N ALA A 262 2.63 -19.24 -26.43
CA ALA A 262 2.85 -18.72 -25.09
C ALA A 262 2.09 -17.40 -24.86
N LYS A 263 2.05 -16.52 -25.87
CA LYS A 263 1.29 -15.27 -25.81
C LYS A 263 -0.21 -15.50 -25.65
N GLN A 264 -0.78 -16.43 -26.41
CA GLN A 264 -2.19 -16.76 -26.30
C GLN A 264 -2.51 -17.36 -24.93
N ALA A 265 -1.71 -18.32 -24.46
CA ALA A 265 -1.87 -18.91 -23.13
C ALA A 265 -1.78 -17.86 -22.01
N ALA A 266 -0.86 -16.90 -22.13
CA ALA A 266 -0.72 -15.78 -21.20
C ALA A 266 -1.93 -14.84 -21.22
N ALA A 267 -2.48 -14.54 -22.40
CA ALA A 267 -3.69 -13.75 -22.54
C ALA A 267 -4.91 -14.42 -21.90
N ASP A 268 -5.05 -15.74 -22.08
CA ASP A 268 -6.14 -16.53 -21.48
C ASP A 268 -6.00 -16.64 -19.94
N ALA A 269 -4.77 -16.84 -19.46
CA ALA A 269 -4.47 -16.84 -18.02
C ALA A 269 -4.74 -15.47 -17.38
N PHE A 270 -4.36 -14.38 -18.04
CA PHE A 270 -4.67 -13.03 -17.59
C PHE A 270 -6.19 -12.76 -17.61
N ALA A 271 -6.89 -13.19 -18.66
CA ALA A 271 -8.33 -12.97 -18.80
C ALA A 271 -9.18 -13.79 -17.81
N SER A 272 -8.70 -14.96 -17.38
CA SER A 272 -9.35 -15.82 -16.39
C SER A 272 -9.07 -15.39 -14.94
N THR A 273 -8.11 -14.50 -14.72
CA THR A 273 -7.76 -13.99 -13.40
C THR A 273 -8.45 -12.65 -13.13
N SER A 274 -9.30 -12.58 -12.11
CA SER A 274 -9.97 -11.34 -11.69
C SER A 274 -9.25 -10.57 -10.59
N GLY A 275 -8.40 -11.25 -9.80
CA GLY A 275 -7.75 -10.69 -8.61
C GLY A 275 -6.57 -9.75 -8.90
N GLY A 276 -6.18 -9.55 -10.16
CA GLY A 276 -5.10 -8.66 -10.56
C GLY A 276 -3.84 -9.42 -10.98
N TRP A 277 -2.65 -8.89 -10.68
CA TRP A 277 -1.38 -9.47 -11.12
C TRP A 277 -0.25 -9.25 -10.12
N TYR A 278 0.84 -9.99 -10.29
CA TYR A 278 2.11 -9.73 -9.59
C TYR A 278 3.32 -9.85 -10.53
N ILE A 279 4.42 -9.21 -10.14
CA ILE A 279 5.75 -9.38 -10.73
C ILE A 279 6.67 -9.92 -9.65
N ALA A 280 7.26 -11.09 -9.87
CA ALA A 280 8.36 -11.57 -9.05
C ALA A 280 9.67 -10.85 -9.43
N LEU A 281 10.39 -10.38 -8.42
CA LEU A 281 11.67 -9.72 -8.62
C LEU A 281 12.74 -10.79 -8.92
N LYS A 282 13.51 -10.58 -10.00
CA LYS A 282 14.38 -11.62 -10.56
C LYS A 282 15.78 -11.60 -9.96
N ALA A 283 16.26 -10.44 -9.50
CA ALA A 283 17.56 -10.37 -8.87
C ALA A 283 17.50 -10.90 -7.41
N SER A 284 18.60 -11.50 -6.96
CA SER A 284 18.67 -12.13 -5.63
C SER A 284 18.51 -11.09 -4.54
N GLY A 285 17.49 -11.27 -3.68
CA GLY A 285 17.16 -10.32 -2.63
C GLY A 285 16.64 -8.98 -3.12
N GLU A 286 16.34 -8.79 -4.41
CA GLU A 286 15.72 -7.55 -4.89
C GLU A 286 14.37 -7.36 -4.22
N LYS A 287 14.11 -6.16 -3.67
CA LYS A 287 12.94 -5.89 -2.83
C LYS A 287 12.39 -4.48 -3.00
N VAL A 288 11.11 -4.28 -2.74
CA VAL A 288 10.44 -2.98 -2.83
C VAL A 288 10.51 -2.28 -1.47
N LEU A 289 11.23 -1.17 -1.39
CA LEU A 289 11.44 -0.40 -0.14
C LEU A 289 10.96 1.06 -0.26
N SER A 290 10.00 1.28 -1.16
CA SER A 290 9.34 2.55 -1.39
C SER A 290 7.83 2.33 -1.52
N ARG A 291 7.05 3.40 -1.35
CA ARG A 291 5.65 3.43 -1.78
C ARG A 291 5.59 3.37 -3.31
N ALA A 292 4.49 2.83 -3.83
CA ALA A 292 4.16 2.87 -5.24
C ALA A 292 3.35 4.13 -5.59
N LEU A 293 3.32 4.51 -6.86
CA LEU A 293 2.55 5.65 -7.36
C LEU A 293 1.81 5.26 -8.64
N THR A 294 0.48 5.34 -8.61
CA THR A 294 -0.33 5.26 -9.82
C THR A 294 -0.64 6.64 -10.36
N ALA A 295 -0.43 6.84 -11.67
CA ALA A 295 -0.69 8.09 -12.36
C ALA A 295 -0.97 7.84 -13.85
N GLY A 296 -2.10 8.33 -14.38
CA GLY A 296 -2.43 8.23 -15.82
C GLY A 296 -2.50 6.79 -16.35
N GLY A 297 -2.97 5.83 -15.53
CA GLY A 297 -3.02 4.40 -15.88
C GLY A 297 -1.66 3.69 -15.84
N GLN A 298 -0.61 4.37 -15.40
CA GLN A 298 0.74 3.85 -15.20
C GLN A 298 1.03 3.71 -13.71
N LEU A 299 1.86 2.73 -13.36
CA LEU A 299 2.25 2.40 -12.00
C LEU A 299 3.77 2.42 -11.90
N TYR A 300 4.27 3.15 -10.91
CA TYR A 300 5.70 3.33 -10.66
C TYR A 300 6.06 2.84 -9.26
N PHE A 301 7.19 2.16 -9.13
CA PHE A 301 7.73 1.72 -7.86
C PHE A 301 9.23 1.50 -7.96
N ASN A 302 9.95 1.67 -6.86
CA ASN A 302 11.40 1.49 -6.81
C ASN A 302 11.76 0.23 -6.04
N THR A 303 12.82 -0.43 -6.49
CA THR A 303 13.38 -1.62 -5.84
C THR A 303 14.84 -1.39 -5.50
N TYR A 304 15.29 -2.12 -4.49
CA TYR A 304 16.67 -2.19 -4.07
C TYR A 304 17.15 -3.64 -4.19
N GLU A 305 18.20 -3.87 -4.96
CA GLU A 305 18.94 -5.12 -5.02
C GLU A 305 20.16 -5.02 -4.10
N PRO A 306 20.28 -5.87 -3.06
CA PRO A 306 21.46 -5.90 -2.23
C PRO A 306 22.63 -6.51 -3.02
N ASN A 307 23.73 -5.77 -3.12
CA ASN A 307 24.99 -6.32 -3.59
C ASN A 307 25.80 -6.87 -2.40
N SER A 308 26.62 -7.89 -2.62
CA SER A 308 27.66 -8.26 -1.66
C SER A 308 28.87 -7.35 -1.90
N ALA A 309 29.37 -6.67 -0.86
CA ALA A 309 30.61 -5.90 -0.98
C ALA A 309 31.77 -6.85 -1.35
N ASN A 310 32.24 -6.77 -2.60
CA ASN A 310 33.41 -7.55 -3.05
C ASN A 310 34.76 -6.95 -2.60
N ALA A 311 34.78 -5.92 -1.74
CA ALA A 311 36.02 -5.34 -1.22
C ALA A 311 35.83 -4.72 0.18
N LEU A 312 36.77 -5.01 1.09
CA LEU A 312 36.79 -4.59 2.50
C LEU A 312 36.86 -3.07 2.77
N CYS A 313 36.90 -2.24 1.72
CA CYS A 313 36.96 -0.77 1.83
C CYS A 313 35.98 -0.04 0.90
N LYS A 314 34.93 -0.72 0.41
CA LYS A 314 33.81 -0.07 -0.29
C LYS A 314 32.52 -0.41 0.42
N ALA A 315 31.69 0.59 0.69
CA ALA A 315 30.32 0.36 1.12
C ALA A 315 29.61 -0.49 0.05
N SER A 316 28.81 -1.47 0.48
CA SER A 316 27.94 -2.15 -0.48
C SER A 316 26.86 -1.19 -0.92
N VAL A 317 27.09 -0.53 -2.06
CA VAL A 317 26.07 0.27 -2.73
C VAL A 317 25.24 -0.75 -3.51
N GLY A 318 24.11 -1.15 -2.93
CA GLY A 318 23.12 -1.94 -3.65
C GLY A 318 22.65 -1.20 -4.90
N ARG A 319 21.94 -1.89 -5.79
CA ARG A 319 21.47 -1.34 -7.05
C ARG A 319 20.00 -0.98 -6.96
N ASN A 320 19.63 0.24 -7.34
CA ASN A 320 18.23 0.64 -7.44
C ASN A 320 17.70 0.40 -8.85
N ARG A 321 16.45 -0.03 -8.96
CA ARG A 321 15.69 -0.04 -10.21
C ARG A 321 14.37 0.67 -10.02
N SER A 322 14.06 1.58 -10.94
CA SER A 322 12.76 2.24 -11.00
C SER A 322 11.91 1.59 -12.07
N TYR A 323 10.83 0.96 -11.63
CA TYR A 323 9.87 0.30 -12.50
C TYR A 323 8.80 1.29 -12.99
N GLY A 324 8.36 1.09 -14.22
CA GLY A 324 7.21 1.75 -14.83
C GLY A 324 6.42 0.74 -15.64
N VAL A 325 5.21 0.42 -15.18
CA VAL A 325 4.33 -0.58 -15.81
C VAL A 325 2.93 -0.02 -16.01
N ARG A 326 2.17 -0.57 -16.95
CA ARG A 326 0.74 -0.27 -17.07
C ARG A 326 -0.01 -0.95 -15.94
N LEU A 327 -0.87 -0.19 -15.25
CA LEU A 327 -1.63 -0.67 -14.10
C LEU A 327 -2.51 -1.89 -14.44
N LEU A 328 -3.05 -1.92 -15.67
CA LEU A 328 -3.99 -2.96 -16.09
C LEU A 328 -3.36 -4.35 -16.16
N ASP A 329 -2.17 -4.48 -16.74
CA ASP A 329 -1.62 -5.75 -17.21
C ASP A 329 -0.12 -5.96 -16.92
N ALA A 330 0.50 -5.03 -16.19
CA ALA A 330 1.92 -5.04 -15.86
C ALA A 330 2.88 -4.97 -17.07
N THR A 331 2.39 -4.63 -18.26
CA THR A 331 3.25 -4.42 -19.44
C THR A 331 4.09 -3.14 -19.26
N PRO A 332 5.29 -3.05 -19.84
CA PRO A 332 6.10 -1.84 -19.81
C PRO A 332 5.36 -0.60 -20.33
N VAL A 333 5.58 0.54 -19.67
CA VAL A 333 5.04 1.85 -20.12
C VAL A 333 5.66 2.33 -21.43
N SER A 334 6.86 1.85 -21.75
CA SER A 334 7.60 2.18 -22.96
C SER A 334 8.38 0.96 -23.42
N VAL A 335 8.33 0.66 -24.71
CA VAL A 335 9.13 -0.40 -25.34
C VAL A 335 10.05 0.24 -26.37
N PRO A 336 11.32 -0.16 -26.49
CA PRO A 336 12.20 0.30 -27.56
C PRO A 336 11.60 0.04 -28.95
N VAL A 337 11.95 0.87 -29.93
CA VAL A 337 11.51 0.68 -31.32
C VAL A 337 11.98 -0.70 -31.82
N GLY A 338 11.04 -1.53 -32.28
CA GLY A 338 11.30 -2.90 -32.73
C GLY A 338 11.42 -3.94 -31.60
N GLY A 339 11.26 -3.54 -30.33
CA GLY A 339 11.22 -4.45 -29.20
C GLY A 339 9.86 -5.13 -29.00
N SER A 340 9.85 -6.25 -28.28
CA SER A 340 8.65 -7.03 -27.96
C SER A 340 8.15 -6.86 -26.52
N GLY A 341 8.73 -5.94 -25.73
CA GLY A 341 8.35 -5.74 -24.34
C GLY A 341 8.79 -6.91 -23.48
N THR A 342 10.00 -6.82 -22.94
CA THR A 342 10.63 -7.82 -22.08
C THR A 342 10.50 -7.46 -20.60
N TYR A 343 10.90 -8.37 -19.71
CA TYR A 343 11.01 -8.07 -18.27
C TYR A 343 11.82 -6.79 -18.00
N SER A 344 12.95 -6.62 -18.70
CA SER A 344 13.87 -5.49 -18.51
C SER A 344 13.34 -4.17 -19.05
N ASP A 345 12.38 -4.17 -19.99
CA ASP A 345 11.80 -2.94 -20.51
C ASP A 345 10.90 -2.22 -19.48
N ARG A 346 10.61 -2.89 -18.35
CA ARG A 346 9.77 -2.34 -17.27
C ARG A 346 10.53 -1.51 -16.27
N TYR A 347 11.86 -1.50 -16.30
CA TYR A 347 12.63 -0.71 -15.34
C TYR A 347 13.81 0.00 -15.96
N THR A 348 14.30 1.01 -15.24
CA THR A 348 15.58 1.67 -15.51
C THR A 348 16.43 1.58 -14.25
N ASN A 349 17.71 1.29 -14.40
CA ASN A 349 18.63 1.32 -13.25
C ASN A 349 18.78 2.78 -12.80
N SER A 350 18.58 3.02 -11.51
CA SER A 350 18.81 4.32 -10.88
C SER A 350 20.27 4.40 -10.40
N ASN A 351 20.86 5.57 -10.53
CA ASN A 351 22.19 5.90 -10.02
C ASN A 351 22.13 6.49 -8.60
N SER A 352 20.96 6.54 -7.97
CA SER A 352 20.84 6.98 -6.59
C SER A 352 21.60 6.05 -5.65
N GLU A 353 22.39 6.66 -4.77
CA GLU A 353 23.09 5.94 -3.71
C GLU A 353 22.11 5.53 -2.60
N GLY A 354 22.34 4.36 -2.00
CA GLY A 354 21.50 3.85 -0.92
C GLY A 354 20.17 3.26 -1.41
N ILE A 355 19.11 3.43 -0.62
CA ILE A 355 17.75 2.97 -0.96
C ILE A 355 17.02 4.12 -1.64
N SER A 356 16.55 3.91 -2.86
CA SER A 356 15.75 4.89 -3.62
C SER A 356 14.49 5.32 -2.85
N GLY A 357 14.12 6.59 -2.99
CA GLY A 357 12.93 7.17 -2.37
C GLY A 357 11.63 6.78 -3.09
N ASP A 358 10.51 7.34 -2.64
CA ASP A 358 9.21 7.15 -3.28
C ASP A 358 9.15 7.90 -4.63
N PRO A 359 8.57 7.32 -5.70
CA PRO A 359 8.19 8.06 -6.89
C PRO A 359 7.27 9.24 -6.53
N GLN A 360 7.47 10.38 -7.19
CA GLN A 360 6.72 11.62 -6.93
C GLN A 360 5.93 12.05 -8.16
N LEU A 361 4.73 12.60 -7.92
CA LEU A 361 3.93 13.27 -8.94
C LEU A 361 4.10 14.78 -8.78
N TYR A 362 4.43 15.47 -9.86
CA TYR A 362 4.51 16.92 -9.92
C TYR A 362 3.73 17.43 -11.13
N CYS A 363 2.84 18.39 -10.93
CA CYS A 363 2.05 18.99 -12.00
C CYS A 363 2.30 20.49 -12.08
N THR A 364 2.45 20.99 -13.30
CA THR A 364 2.65 22.41 -13.61
C THR A 364 1.81 22.80 -14.82
N GLY A 365 0.93 23.79 -14.65
CA GLY A 365 -0.09 24.11 -15.63
C GLY A 365 -1.01 22.91 -15.90
N ASN A 366 -1.10 22.51 -17.17
CA ASN A 366 -1.89 21.35 -17.61
C ASN A 366 -1.06 20.06 -17.72
N ASP A 367 0.23 20.11 -17.42
CA ASP A 367 1.13 19.00 -17.57
C ASP A 367 1.48 18.38 -16.22
N CYS A 368 1.41 17.05 -16.15
CA CYS A 368 1.87 16.28 -15.01
C CYS A 368 3.07 15.44 -15.39
N TYR A 369 3.98 15.30 -14.45
CA TYR A 369 5.22 14.56 -14.56
C TYR A 369 5.36 13.63 -13.37
N VAL A 370 5.76 12.40 -13.61
CA VAL A 370 6.25 11.52 -12.56
C VAL A 370 7.77 11.61 -12.53
N LEU A 371 8.33 11.90 -11.36
CA LEU A 371 9.73 11.70 -11.06
C LEU A 371 9.86 10.31 -10.43
N PRO A 372 10.31 9.28 -11.18
CA PRO A 372 10.36 7.92 -10.65
C PRO A 372 11.42 7.78 -9.55
N ASP A 373 12.55 8.45 -9.73
CA ASP A 373 13.70 8.48 -8.83
C ASP A 373 14.52 9.74 -9.12
N PRO A 374 15.22 10.35 -8.13
CA PRO A 374 15.98 11.58 -8.35
C PRO A 374 17.07 11.50 -9.42
N SER A 375 17.56 10.30 -9.75
CA SER A 375 18.58 10.09 -10.79
C SER A 375 18.00 9.77 -12.18
N ILE A 376 16.68 9.74 -12.33
CA ILE A 376 15.99 9.42 -13.58
C ILE A 376 15.16 10.63 -14.02
N ASP A 377 15.23 10.95 -15.31
CA ASP A 377 14.49 12.07 -15.88
C ASP A 377 12.97 11.96 -15.62
N PRO A 378 12.30 13.07 -15.26
CA PRO A 378 10.86 13.10 -15.10
C PRO A 378 10.14 12.66 -16.38
N LYS A 379 9.13 11.81 -16.23
CA LYS A 379 8.29 11.33 -17.34
C LYS A 379 6.97 12.08 -17.34
N LYS A 380 6.68 12.78 -18.44
CA LYS A 380 5.36 13.37 -18.66
C LYS A 380 4.31 12.26 -18.74
N ILE A 381 3.23 12.42 -18.01
CA ILE A 381 2.14 11.44 -17.98
C ILE A 381 0.89 11.96 -18.69
N PRO A 382 0.16 11.08 -19.39
CA PRO A 382 -1.11 11.44 -20.01
C PRO A 382 -2.19 11.49 -18.91
N MET A 383 -2.36 12.66 -18.31
CA MET A 383 -3.49 12.95 -17.42
C MET A 383 -4.46 13.92 -18.09
N PRO A 384 -5.77 13.77 -17.87
CA PRO A 384 -6.70 14.86 -18.17
C PRO A 384 -6.25 16.10 -17.37
N PRO A 385 -6.47 17.32 -17.90
CA PRO A 385 -6.11 18.53 -17.18
C PRO A 385 -6.72 18.48 -15.78
N LEU A 386 -5.88 18.59 -14.75
CA LEU A 386 -6.36 18.63 -13.38
C LEU A 386 -7.36 19.79 -13.29
N GLY A 387 -8.55 19.52 -12.75
CA GLY A 387 -9.46 20.60 -12.37
C GLY A 387 -8.70 21.61 -11.51
N LYS A 388 -9.01 22.90 -11.66
CA LYS A 388 -8.26 24.01 -11.05
C LYS A 388 -7.89 23.73 -9.58
N THR A 389 -6.63 23.41 -9.32
CA THR A 389 -6.07 23.40 -7.97
C THR A 389 -5.78 24.83 -7.57
N TYR A 390 -6.60 25.37 -6.69
CA TYR A 390 -6.33 26.67 -6.06
C TYR A 390 -5.37 26.46 -4.89
N TRP A 391 -4.22 27.11 -4.95
CA TRP A 391 -3.45 27.41 -3.75
C TRP A 391 -4.13 28.59 -3.07
N ILE A 392 -4.83 28.36 -1.95
CA ILE A 392 -5.23 29.46 -1.08
C ILE A 392 -4.04 29.73 -0.17
N ASP A 393 -3.24 30.74 -0.52
CA ASP A 393 -2.32 31.36 0.41
C ASP A 393 -3.13 32.32 1.27
N THR A 394 -3.62 31.87 2.44
CA THR A 394 -4.25 32.77 3.40
C THR A 394 -3.15 33.55 4.12
N ASN A 395 -2.58 34.57 3.46
CA ASN A 395 -1.81 35.64 4.08
C ASN A 395 -1.80 36.89 3.19
N ASN A 396 -2.84 37.72 3.31
CA ASN A 396 -2.69 39.14 3.60
C ASN A 396 -4.06 39.78 3.94
N PRO A 397 -4.07 40.86 4.74
CA PRO A 397 -4.97 41.09 5.88
C PRO A 397 -6.43 41.40 5.56
#